data_AF-A0A454TM67-F1
#
_entry.id   AF-A0A454TM67-F1
#
_cell.length_a   1.000
_cell.length_b   1.000
_cell.length_c   1.000
_cell.angle_alpha   90.00
_cell.angle_beta   90.00
_cell.angle_gamma   90.00
#
_symmetry.space_group_name_H-M   'P 1'
#
loop_
_entity.id
_entity.type
_entity.pdbx_description
1 polymer ?
#
loop_
_entity_poly.entity_id
_entity_poly.type
_entity_poly.pdbx_seq_one_letter_code
_entity_poly.pdbx_strand_id
1 'polypeptide(L)' 'MKYRIDASKRNPTEAHVNNVAVSKSTFLRSRATKIAAGFIKQGYWVEVFDDDSGEQLAGPFDPDERAPSFIL' A
#
# COMPACT_ATOMS: atom_id res chain seq x y z
N MET A 1 -16.62 0.08 -3.57
CA MET A 1 -15.24 0.55 -3.40
C MET A 1 -14.62 -0.20 -2.24
N LYS A 2 -13.80 -1.19 -2.56
CA LYS A 2 -13.02 -1.97 -1.61
C LYS A 2 -11.57 -1.57 -1.83
N TYR A 3 -10.84 -1.24 -0.77
CA TYR A 3 -9.43 -0.88 -0.86
C TYR A 3 -8.59 -2.13 -0.69
N ARG A 4 -7.68 -2.39 -1.61
CA ARG A 4 -6.59 -3.38 -1.44
C ARG A 4 -5.31 -2.64 -1.09
N ILE A 5 -4.59 -3.15 -0.11
CA ILE A 5 -3.32 -2.61 0.38
C ILE A 5 -2.30 -3.71 0.19
N ASP A 6 -1.41 -3.52 -0.76
CA ASP A 6 -0.34 -4.45 -1.07
C ASP A 6 0.95 -3.90 -0.46
N ALA A 7 1.68 -4.78 0.23
CA ALA A 7 2.92 -4.47 0.91
C ALA A 7 4.04 -5.37 0.37
N SER A 8 5.14 -4.76 -0.04
CA SER A 8 6.31 -5.41 -0.63
C SER A 8 7.57 -5.10 0.18
N LYS A 9 8.50 -6.06 0.23
CA LYS A 9 9.83 -5.85 0.84
C LYS A 9 10.82 -5.16 -0.08
N ARG A 10 10.43 -4.91 -1.33
CA ARG A 10 11.28 -4.31 -2.37
C ARG A 10 10.52 -3.19 -3.06
N ASN A 11 11.27 -2.22 -3.59
CA ASN A 11 10.71 -1.16 -4.41
C ASN A 11 9.95 -1.77 -5.61
N PRO A 12 8.62 -1.58 -5.69
CA PRO A 12 7.80 -2.13 -6.77
C PRO A 12 8.03 -1.41 -8.11
N THR A 13 8.62 -0.21 -8.12
CA THR A 13 8.94 0.50 -9.38
C THR A 13 10.17 -0.07 -10.10
N GLU A 14 11.09 -0.67 -9.35
CA GLU A 14 12.30 -1.30 -9.91
C GLU A 14 12.08 -2.78 -10.26
N ALA A 15 11.14 -3.44 -9.58
CA ALA A 15 10.83 -4.84 -9.80
C ALA A 15 9.59 -4.99 -10.70
N HIS A 16 9.79 -5.40 -11.96
CA HIS A 16 8.72 -5.75 -12.90
C HIS A 16 7.92 -7.02 -12.50
N VAL A 17 8.02 -7.47 -11.25
CA VAL A 17 7.51 -8.75 -10.76
C VAL A 17 6.81 -8.54 -9.42
N ASN A 18 5.55 -8.97 -9.36
CA ASN A 18 4.68 -9.07 -8.18
C ASN A 18 5.42 -9.64 -6.95
N ASN A 19 6.11 -8.77 -6.20
CA ASN A 19 6.79 -9.10 -4.94
C ASN A 19 5.95 -8.74 -3.71
N VAL A 20 4.62 -8.83 -3.87
CA VAL A 20 3.69 -8.60 -2.76
C VAL A 20 3.95 -9.63 -1.68
N ALA A 21 4.51 -9.18 -0.56
CA ALA A 21 4.76 -10.02 0.60
C ALA A 21 3.47 -10.25 1.39
N VAL A 22 2.64 -9.21 1.50
CA VAL A 22 1.36 -9.25 2.22
C VAL A 22 0.35 -8.38 1.49
N SER A 23 -0.89 -8.89 1.38
CA SER A 23 -2.04 -8.12 0.89
C SER A 23 -3.16 -8.12 1.93
N LYS A 24 -3.86 -6.99 2.07
CA LYS A 24 -5.05 -6.84 2.91
C LYS A 24 -6.09 -6.01 2.19
N SER A 25 -7.37 -6.34 2.35
CA SER A 25 -8.46 -5.52 1.81
C SER A 25 -9.46 -5.07 2.87
N THR A 26 -10.08 -3.92 2.65
CA THR A 26 -11.12 -3.37 3.52
C THR A 26 -12.04 -2.41 2.78
N PHE A 27 -13.30 -2.29 3.21
CA PHE A 27 -14.24 -1.32 2.66
C PHE A 27 -14.13 0.09 3.28
N LEU A 28 -13.36 0.24 4.37
CA LEU A 28 -13.25 1.50 5.09
C LEU A 28 -11.93 2.19 4.77
N ARG A 29 -11.99 3.40 4.19
CA ARG A 29 -10.82 4.22 3.88
C ARG A 29 -9.92 4.43 5.10
N SER A 30 -10.50 4.79 6.25
CA SER A 30 -9.75 4.99 7.50
C SER A 30 -9.04 3.73 8.00
N ARG A 31 -9.57 2.54 7.69
CA ARG A 31 -8.92 1.27 8.01
C ARG A 31 -7.80 0.96 7.01
N ALA A 32 -7.99 1.25 5.72
CA ALA A 32 -6.96 1.12 4.70
C ALA A 32 -5.73 1.99 5.05
N THR A 33 -5.99 3.23 5.42
CA THR A 33 -4.99 4.18 5.95
C THR A 33 -4.20 3.61 7.13
N LYS A 34 -4.87 3.06 8.15
CA LYS A 34 -4.20 2.46 9.32
C LYS A 34 -3.35 1.23 8.94
N ILE A 35 -3.84 0.40 8.03
CA ILE A 35 -3.12 -0.78 7.54
C ILE A 35 -1.86 -0.34 6.78
N ALA A 36 -1.99 0.59 5.84
CA ALA A 36 -0.87 1.14 5.08
C ALA A 36 0.20 1.75 5.99
N ALA A 37 -0.21 2.60 6.94
CA ALA A 37 0.70 3.17 7.94
C ALA A 37 1.42 2.09 8.77
N GLY A 38 0.72 1.02 9.13
CA GLY A 38 1.27 -0.10 9.87
C GLY A 38 2.34 -0.86 9.08
N PHE A 39 2.16 -1.03 7.78
CA PHE A 39 3.15 -1.67 6.90
C PHE A 39 4.35 -0.76 6.64
N ILE A 40 4.15 0.52 6.38
CA ILE A 40 5.24 1.51 6.24
C ILE A 40 6.13 1.51 7.49
N LYS A 41 5.54 1.55 8.69
CA LYS A 41 6.29 1.47 9.97
C LYS A 41 7.08 0.19 10.15
N GLN A 42 6.72 -0.88 9.44
CA GLN A 42 7.43 -2.16 9.47
C GLN A 42 8.50 -2.26 8.37
N GLY A 43 8.74 -1.19 7.60
CA GLY A 43 9.73 -1.17 6.53
C GLY A 43 9.24 -1.73 5.20
N TYR A 44 7.92 -1.82 4.98
CA TYR A 44 7.37 -2.26 3.71
C TYR A 44 7.08 -1.08 2.78
N TRP A 45 7.34 -1.29 1.50
CA TRP A 45 6.78 -0.51 0.42
C TRP A 45 5.29 -0.78 0.32
N VAL A 46 4.47 0.25 0.20
CA VAL A 46 3.01 0.10 0.21
C VAL A 46 2.36 0.74 -1.00
N GLU A 47 1.47 -0.01 -1.65
CA GLU A 47 0.60 0.45 -2.72
C GLU A 47 -0.86 0.22 -2.33
N VAL A 48 -1.74 1.15 -2.72
CA VAL A 48 -3.16 1.08 -2.43
C VAL A 48 -3.92 1.09 -3.74
N PHE A 49 -4.81 0.11 -3.92
CA PHE A 49 -5.60 -0.09 -5.11
C PHE A 49 -7.10 -0.06 -4.78
N ASP A 50 -7.92 0.28 -5.77
CA ASP A 50 -9.31 -0.16 -5.79
C ASP A 50 -9.31 -1.64 -6.13
N ASP A 51 -9.87 -2.45 -5.24
CA ASP A 51 -9.85 -3.92 -5.35
C ASP A 51 -10.80 -4.43 -6.43
N ASP A 52 -11.82 -3.63 -6.78
CA ASP A 52 -12.81 -4.01 -7.78
C ASP A 52 -12.28 -3.75 -9.21
N SER A 53 -11.64 -2.61 -9.45
CA SER A 53 -11.07 -2.23 -10.75
C SER A 53 -9.59 -2.61 -10.93
N GLY A 54 -8.86 -2.82 -9.84
CA GLY A 54 -7.41 -2.99 -9.84
C GLY A 54 -6.63 -1.69 -10.05
N GLU A 55 -7.29 -0.54 -10.13
CA GLU A 55 -6.66 0.77 -10.32
C GLU A 55 -5.84 1.16 -9.09
N GLN A 56 -4.63 1.67 -9.31
CA GLN A 56 -3.79 2.19 -8.24
C GLN A 56 -4.30 3.55 -7.80
N LEU A 57 -4.77 3.62 -6.55
CA LEU A 57 -5.29 4.83 -5.93
C LEU A 57 -4.19 5.66 -5.28
N ALA A 58 -3.14 5.00 -4.75
CA ALA A 58 -2.00 5.68 -4.14
C ALA A 58 -0.77 4.78 -3.99
N GLY A 59 0.37 5.42 -3.67
CA GLY A 59 1.68 4.79 -3.62
C GLY A 59 2.35 4.71 -5.00
N PRO A 60 3.46 3.98 -5.12
CA PRO A 60 4.13 3.26 -4.03
C PRO A 60 4.72 4.21 -3.00
N PHE A 61 4.56 3.87 -1.73
CA PHE A 61 5.10 4.61 -0.60
C PHE A 61 6.39 3.96 -0.13
N ASP A 62 7.48 4.74 -0.17
CA ASP A 62 8.78 4.33 0.35
C ASP A 62 8.76 4.35 1.89
N PRO A 63 9.08 3.24 2.56
CA PRO A 63 9.17 3.21 4.03
C PRO A 63 10.31 4.05 4.60
N ASP A 64 11.33 4.36 3.80
CA ASP A 64 12.48 5.16 4.21
C ASP A 64 12.22 6.68 4.05
N GLU A 65 11.14 7.07 3.35
CA GLU A 65 10.70 8.44 3.23
C GLU A 65 9.67 8.84 4.30
N ARG A 66 9.45 10.14 4.44
CA ARG A 66 8.42 10.66 5.37
C ARG A 66 7.04 10.17 4.92
N ALA A 67 6.33 9.50 5.83
CA ALA A 67 4.99 8.94 5.56
C ALA A 67 4.07 9.97 4.86
N PRO A 68 3.54 9.66 3.67
CA PRO A 68 2.81 10.63 2.85
C PRO A 68 1.43 10.97 3.41
N SER A 69 0.99 12.19 3.13
CA SER A 69 -0.26 12.79 3.62
C SER A 69 -1.54 12.15 3.08
N PHE A 70 -1.47 11.24 2.10
CA PHE A 70 -2.61 10.41 1.69
C PHE A 70 -3.11 9.48 2.82
N ILE A 71 -2.28 9.29 3.85
CA ILE A 71 -2.57 8.53 5.06
C ILE A 71 -3.14 9.42 6.19
N LEU A 72 -3.46 10.69 5.93
CA LEU A 72 -4.17 11.58 6.85
C LEU A 72 -5.63 11.80 6.42
#